data_AF-A0A7H4PQE1-F1
#
_entry.id   AF-A0A7H4PQE1-F1
#
_cell.length_a   1.000
_cell.length_b   1.000
_cell.length_c   1.000
_cell.angle_alpha   90.00
_cell.angle_beta   90.00
_cell.angle_gamma   90.00
#
_symmetry.space_group_name_H-M   'P 1'
#
loop_
_entity.id
_entity.type
_entity.pdbx_description
1 polymer ?
#
loop_
_entity_poly.entity_id
_entity_poly.type
_entity_poly.pdbx_seq_one_letter_code
_entity_poly.pdbx_strand_id
1 'polypeptide(L)'
;MTVKPSKSFWSERQSKYWCQTRQEYYAIYDALRQAERLLNLRNRHIDGFHYQDSATFWKAYCEELFRFDQAYRLFNEYALLVHSKGAMILKSLDDYIEALYSNWYLAELSRSWNKVLEAENRMQEWRIAGLPRQQNFYNEVVKPQFNNPQIKRVFVIISDALRYEVAEELGNQINTGETLYCRTAFPVGRVTQLYPAGNGGIAAT
;
A
#
# COMPACT_ATOMS: atom_id res chain seq x y z
N MET A 1 30.08 24.13 -13.17
CA MET A 1 30.20 22.67 -12.96
C MET A 1 28.82 22.09 -12.79
N THR A 2 28.29 21.45 -13.82
CA THR A 2 26.97 20.81 -13.79
C THR A 2 27.12 19.46 -13.09
N VAL A 3 26.62 19.34 -11.87
CA VAL A 3 26.57 18.06 -11.15
C VAL A 3 25.62 17.15 -11.93
N LYS A 4 26.17 16.15 -12.63
CA LYS A 4 25.35 15.09 -13.24
C LYS A 4 24.66 14.34 -12.09
N PRO A 5 23.35 14.08 -12.16
CA PRO A 5 22.67 13.30 -11.13
C PRO A 5 23.33 11.91 -11.07
N SER A 6 23.83 11.53 -9.89
CA SER A 6 24.42 10.20 -9.70
C SER A 6 23.34 9.16 -9.94
N LYS A 7 23.55 8.25 -10.90
CA LYS A 7 22.69 7.07 -11.04
C LYS A 7 22.69 6.30 -9.72
N SER A 8 21.52 5.86 -9.26
CA SER A 8 21.46 4.98 -8.10
C SER A 8 22.23 3.69 -8.41
N PHE A 9 22.89 3.09 -7.42
CA PHE A 9 23.63 1.83 -7.58
C PHE A 9 22.82 0.77 -8.36
N TRP A 10 21.53 0.67 -8.06
CA TRP A 10 20.58 -0.21 -8.73
C TRP A 10 20.42 0.08 -10.23
N SER A 11 20.26 1.36 -10.60
CA SER A 11 20.08 1.75 -12.00
C SER A 11 21.36 1.61 -12.83
N GLU A 12 22.54 1.65 -12.21
CA GLU A 12 23.77 1.25 -12.88
C GLU A 12 23.83 -0.26 -13.14
N ARG A 13 23.49 -1.08 -12.14
CA ARG A 13 23.49 -2.55 -12.26
C ARG A 13 22.46 -3.06 -13.28
N GLN A 14 21.28 -2.47 -13.31
CA GLN A 14 20.23 -2.79 -14.27
C GLN A 14 20.59 -2.41 -15.71
N SER A 15 21.52 -1.48 -15.92
CA SER A 15 21.98 -1.09 -17.25
C SER A 15 23.01 -2.04 -17.87
N LYS A 16 23.44 -3.09 -17.17
CA LYS A 16 24.45 -4.05 -17.66
C LYS A 16 23.83 -5.09 -18.59
N TYR A 17 24.67 -5.68 -19.45
CA TYR A 17 24.29 -6.61 -20.52
C TYR A 17 23.27 -7.68 -20.10
N TRP A 18 23.54 -8.43 -19.02
CA TRP A 18 22.66 -9.51 -18.59
C TRP A 18 21.27 -9.04 -18.18
N CYS A 19 21.13 -7.87 -17.57
CA CYS A 19 19.84 -7.29 -17.22
C CYS A 19 19.05 -6.82 -18.45
N GLN A 20 19.73 -6.49 -19.55
CA GLN A 20 19.10 -6.12 -20.82
C GLN A 20 18.71 -7.33 -21.65
N THR A 21 19.48 -8.41 -21.57
CA THR A 21 19.25 -9.63 -22.37
C THR A 21 18.33 -10.64 -21.68
N ARG A 22 18.28 -10.62 -20.34
CA ARG A 22 17.62 -11.64 -19.53
C ARG A 22 16.81 -11.00 -18.40
N GLN A 23 15.49 -11.16 -18.50
CA GLN A 23 14.54 -10.56 -17.55
C GLN A 23 14.71 -11.07 -16.12
N GLU A 24 15.21 -12.30 -15.93
CA GLU A 24 15.44 -12.87 -14.61
C GLU A 24 16.51 -12.10 -13.82
N TYR A 25 17.56 -11.60 -14.48
CA TYR A 25 18.59 -10.81 -13.81
C TYR A 25 18.04 -9.46 -13.37
N TYR A 26 17.23 -8.84 -14.22
CA TYR A 26 16.54 -7.60 -13.90
C TYR A 26 15.60 -7.79 -12.69
N ALA A 27 14.81 -8.88 -12.68
CA ALA A 27 13.93 -9.23 -11.58
C ALA A 27 14.67 -9.49 -10.26
N ILE A 28 15.85 -10.14 -10.29
CA ILE A 28 16.68 -10.31 -9.08
C ILE A 28 17.05 -8.96 -8.48
N TYR A 29 17.52 -8.00 -9.29
CA TYR A 29 17.90 -6.69 -8.78
C TYR A 29 16.71 -5.90 -8.22
N ASP A 30 15.54 -5.97 -8.87
CA ASP A 30 14.36 -5.30 -8.35
C ASP A 30 13.82 -5.97 -7.08
N ALA A 31 13.86 -7.30 -6.97
CA ALA A 31 13.54 -8.00 -5.72
C ALA A 31 14.47 -7.54 -4.59
N LEU A 32 15.79 -7.50 -4.82
CA LEU A 32 16.75 -7.01 -3.82
C LEU A 32 16.48 -5.55 -3.41
N ARG A 33 16.12 -4.70 -4.37
CA ARG A 33 15.76 -3.31 -4.10
C ARG A 33 14.49 -3.19 -3.24
N GLN A 34 13.49 -4.03 -3.45
CA GLN A 34 12.28 -4.03 -2.60
C GLN A 34 12.59 -4.58 -1.20
N ALA A 35 13.41 -5.63 -1.10
CA ALA A 35 13.87 -6.15 0.19
C ALA A 35 14.64 -5.08 1.00
N GLU A 36 15.54 -4.34 0.34
CA GLU A 36 16.23 -3.18 0.95
C GLU A 36 15.24 -2.13 1.46
N ARG A 37 14.20 -1.81 0.68
CA ARG A 37 13.15 -0.87 1.10
C ARG A 37 12.41 -1.35 2.35
N LEU A 38 12.03 -2.62 2.41
CA LEU A 38 11.38 -3.22 3.58
C LEU A 38 12.28 -3.18 4.81
N LEU A 39 13.55 -3.52 4.66
CA LEU A 39 14.54 -3.47 5.75
C LEU A 39 14.74 -2.03 6.26
N ASN A 40 14.84 -1.06 5.36
CA ASN A 40 14.95 0.35 5.73
C ASN A 40 13.68 0.86 6.43
N LEU A 41 12.50 0.42 5.99
CA LEU A 41 11.24 0.70 6.68
C LEU A 41 11.22 0.09 8.08
N ARG A 42 11.62 -1.18 8.23
CA ARG A 42 11.74 -1.86 9.52
C ARG A 42 12.70 -1.14 10.47
N ASN A 43 13.85 -0.70 9.99
CA ASN A 43 14.84 0.00 10.81
C ASN A 43 14.31 1.35 11.34
N ARG A 44 13.44 2.03 10.58
CA ARG A 44 12.82 3.29 11.01
C ARG A 44 11.71 3.10 12.03
N HIS A 45 11.10 1.91 12.07
CA HIS A 45 10.00 1.54 12.96
C HIS A 45 10.43 0.45 13.96
N ILE A 46 11.66 0.52 14.48
CA ILE A 46 12.22 -0.55 15.33
C ILE A 46 11.43 -0.72 16.63
N ASP A 47 10.90 0.38 17.16
CA ASP A 47 10.08 0.43 18.37
C ASP A 47 8.62 0.02 18.10
N GLY A 48 8.25 -0.28 16.85
CA GLY A 48 6.87 -0.57 16.46
C GLY A 48 6.03 0.68 16.22
N PHE A 49 4.71 0.50 16.17
CA PHE A 49 3.76 1.55 15.76
C PHE A 49 3.07 2.18 16.97
N HIS A 50 3.37 3.44 17.24
CA HIS A 50 2.81 4.15 18.39
C HIS A 50 2.17 5.46 17.93
N TYR A 51 0.83 5.48 17.92
CA TYR A 51 0.04 6.65 17.54
C TYR A 51 -0.98 6.99 18.63
N GLN A 52 -1.30 8.27 18.75
CA GLN A 52 -2.15 8.80 19.82
C GLN A 52 -3.63 8.47 19.62
N ASP A 53 -4.09 8.52 18.37
CA ASP A 53 -5.49 8.40 18.00
C ASP A 53 -5.66 7.70 16.64
N SER A 54 -6.88 7.25 16.36
CA SER A 54 -7.20 6.48 15.15
C SER A 54 -7.05 7.29 13.86
N ALA A 55 -7.26 8.61 13.89
CA ALA A 55 -7.11 9.47 12.72
C ALA A 55 -5.63 9.71 12.37
N THR A 56 -4.79 9.93 13.37
CA THR A 56 -3.33 10.07 13.21
C THR A 56 -2.72 8.77 12.73
N PHE A 57 -3.13 7.62 13.29
CA PHE A 57 -2.69 6.31 12.82
C PHE A 57 -3.10 6.10 11.35
N TRP A 58 -4.36 6.34 11.00
CA TRP A 58 -4.83 6.21 9.62
C TRP A 58 -4.04 7.09 8.64
N LYS A 59 -3.77 8.34 9.04
CA LYS A 59 -2.94 9.25 8.26
C LYS A 59 -1.52 8.70 8.06
N ALA A 60 -0.88 8.21 9.12
CA ALA A 60 0.43 7.61 9.02
C ALA A 60 0.45 6.38 8.10
N TYR A 61 -0.62 5.59 8.11
CA TYR A 61 -0.78 4.50 7.15
C TYR A 61 -0.80 4.99 5.71
N CYS A 62 -1.61 6.01 5.42
CA CYS A 62 -1.74 6.59 4.08
C CYS A 62 -0.47 7.29 3.58
N GLU A 63 0.36 7.82 4.49
CA GLU A 63 1.58 8.56 4.14
C GLU A 63 2.81 7.66 3.99
N GLU A 64 2.94 6.63 4.83
CA GLU A 64 4.13 5.80 4.88
C GLU A 64 3.88 4.31 5.05
N LEU A 65 3.01 3.88 5.96
CA LEU A 65 2.99 2.45 6.34
C LEU A 65 2.55 1.55 5.19
N PHE A 66 1.71 2.04 4.27
CA PHE A 66 1.35 1.31 3.05
C PHE A 66 2.56 0.89 2.20
N ARG A 67 3.72 1.55 2.36
CA ARG A 67 4.95 1.20 1.63
C ARG A 67 5.50 -0.16 2.04
N PHE A 68 5.17 -0.66 3.23
CA PHE A 68 5.48 -2.04 3.61
C PHE A 68 4.71 -3.01 2.70
N ASP A 69 3.40 -2.82 2.56
CA ASP A 69 2.55 -3.63 1.66
C ASP A 69 3.02 -3.53 0.21
N GLN A 70 3.38 -2.32 -0.25
CA GLN A 70 3.88 -2.07 -1.61
C GLN A 70 5.18 -2.84 -1.87
N ALA A 71 6.17 -2.68 -1.00
CA ALA A 71 7.48 -3.30 -1.16
C ALA A 71 7.39 -4.83 -1.04
N TYR A 72 6.55 -5.34 -0.14
CA TYR A 72 6.30 -6.78 -0.01
C TYR A 72 5.63 -7.37 -1.25
N ARG A 73 4.59 -6.72 -1.79
CA ARG A 73 3.91 -7.16 -3.03
C ARG A 73 4.88 -7.21 -4.19
N LEU A 74 5.62 -6.12 -4.42
CA LEU A 74 6.58 -6.01 -5.51
C LEU A 74 7.73 -7.02 -5.35
N PHE A 75 8.23 -7.23 -4.13
CA PHE A 75 9.24 -8.26 -3.86
C PHE A 75 8.76 -9.64 -4.33
N ASN A 76 7.57 -10.05 -3.93
CA ASN A 76 6.98 -11.33 -4.30
C ASN A 76 6.76 -11.45 -5.82
N GLU A 77 6.30 -10.37 -6.46
CA GLU A 77 6.13 -10.33 -7.92
C GLU A 77 7.45 -10.62 -8.65
N TYR A 78 8.54 -9.97 -8.26
CA TYR A 78 9.85 -10.20 -8.86
C TYR A 78 10.45 -11.56 -8.46
N ALA A 79 10.30 -11.99 -7.21
CA ALA A 79 10.78 -13.28 -6.74
C ALA A 79 10.11 -14.43 -7.49
N LEU A 80 8.81 -14.35 -7.76
CA LEU A 80 8.06 -15.35 -8.53
C LEU A 80 8.63 -15.52 -9.95
N LEU A 81 8.99 -14.42 -10.62
CA LEU A 81 9.62 -14.47 -11.95
C LEU A 81 10.94 -15.25 -11.91
N VAL A 82 11.74 -15.07 -10.86
CA VAL A 82 13.01 -15.78 -10.67
C VAL A 82 12.78 -17.27 -10.37
N HIS A 83 11.87 -17.58 -9.46
CA HIS A 83 11.56 -18.96 -9.07
C HIS A 83 10.97 -19.78 -10.22
N SER A 84 10.16 -19.17 -11.08
CA SER A 84 9.58 -19.82 -12.27
C SER A 84 10.63 -20.38 -13.24
N LYS A 85 11.88 -19.92 -13.15
CA LYS A 85 13.02 -20.38 -13.96
C LYS A 85 13.89 -21.43 -13.26
N GLY A 86 13.46 -21.92 -12.08
CA GLY A 86 14.19 -22.93 -11.30
C GLY A 86 15.33 -22.36 -10.45
N ALA A 87 15.47 -21.04 -10.36
CA ALA A 87 16.48 -20.41 -9.53
C ALA A 87 15.97 -20.26 -8.09
N MET A 88 16.57 -21.00 -7.15
CA MET A 88 16.34 -20.83 -5.70
C MET A 88 17.24 -19.78 -5.06
N ILE A 89 17.87 -18.91 -5.85
CA ILE A 89 18.86 -17.94 -5.38
C ILE A 89 18.32 -16.94 -4.34
N LEU A 90 17.01 -16.67 -4.37
CA LEU A 90 16.35 -15.76 -3.44
C LEU A 90 15.71 -16.46 -2.23
N LYS A 91 15.79 -17.79 -2.11
CA LYS A 91 14.93 -18.51 -1.17
C LYS A 91 15.13 -18.13 0.30
N SER A 92 16.37 -17.94 0.74
CA SER A 92 16.64 -17.50 2.11
C SER A 92 16.17 -16.07 2.38
N LEU A 93 16.21 -15.20 1.37
CA LEU A 93 15.70 -13.84 1.46
C LEU A 93 14.17 -13.83 1.49
N ASP A 94 13.53 -14.67 0.67
CA ASP A 94 12.09 -14.88 0.64
C ASP A 94 11.55 -15.26 2.02
N ASP A 95 12.13 -16.29 2.65
CA ASP A 95 11.73 -16.72 4.00
C ASP A 95 11.90 -15.61 5.06
N TYR A 96 12.96 -14.82 4.93
CA TYR A 96 13.21 -13.68 5.83
C TYR A 96 12.19 -12.55 5.61
N ILE A 97 11.89 -12.19 4.36
CA ILE A 97 10.93 -11.14 4.02
C ILE A 97 9.52 -11.54 4.45
N GLU A 98 9.13 -12.79 4.23
CA GLU A 98 7.87 -13.36 4.71
C GLU A 98 7.77 -13.25 6.23
N ALA A 99 8.80 -13.67 6.96
CA ALA A 99 8.81 -13.56 8.42
C ALA A 99 8.74 -12.10 8.89
N LEU A 100 9.45 -11.18 8.24
CA LEU A 100 9.41 -9.76 8.57
C LEU A 100 8.01 -9.17 8.33
N TYR A 101 7.37 -9.52 7.23
CA TYR A 101 6.07 -8.98 6.86
C TYR A 101 4.95 -9.59 7.71
N SER A 102 4.82 -10.91 7.73
CA SER A 102 3.72 -11.62 8.37
C SER A 102 3.86 -11.64 9.90
N ASN A 103 5.03 -12.00 10.43
CA ASN A 103 5.19 -12.20 11.87
C ASN A 103 5.46 -10.91 12.63
N TRP A 104 5.96 -9.88 11.96
CA TRP A 104 6.22 -8.59 12.61
C TRP A 104 5.34 -7.47 12.09
N TYR A 105 5.41 -7.11 10.80
CA TYR A 105 4.70 -5.92 10.32
C TYR A 105 3.19 -6.03 10.52
N LEU A 106 2.56 -7.09 9.99
CA LEU A 106 1.12 -7.28 10.13
C LEU A 106 0.71 -7.48 11.59
N ALA A 107 1.50 -8.22 12.37
CA ALA A 107 1.20 -8.47 13.79
C ALA A 107 1.25 -7.18 14.62
N GLU A 108 2.32 -6.39 14.49
CA GLU A 108 2.51 -5.14 15.22
C GLU A 108 1.53 -4.06 14.77
N LEU A 109 1.29 -3.94 13.46
CA LEU A 109 0.30 -3.01 12.91
C LEU A 109 -1.08 -3.33 13.46
N SER A 110 -1.51 -4.59 13.38
CA SER A 110 -2.83 -5.03 13.86
C SER A 110 -2.98 -4.82 15.37
N ARG A 111 -1.96 -5.19 16.15
CA ARG A 111 -1.95 -5.02 17.61
C ARG A 111 -2.10 -3.56 17.99
N SER A 112 -1.32 -2.69 17.37
CA SER A 112 -1.30 -1.27 17.69
C SER A 112 -2.58 -0.58 17.24
N TRP A 113 -3.12 -0.96 16.09
CA TRP A 113 -4.40 -0.48 15.57
C TRP A 113 -5.56 -0.86 16.50
N ASN A 114 -5.66 -2.13 16.89
CA ASN A 114 -6.70 -2.60 17.80
C ASN A 114 -6.64 -1.88 19.15
N LYS A 115 -5.45 -1.66 19.71
CA LYS A 115 -5.28 -0.92 20.97
C LYS A 115 -5.85 0.50 20.89
N VAL A 116 -5.62 1.21 19.78
CA VAL A 116 -6.14 2.57 19.57
C VAL A 116 -7.66 2.54 19.39
N LEU A 117 -8.19 1.58 18.62
CA LEU A 117 -9.63 1.43 18.42
C LEU A 117 -10.38 1.10 19.72
N GLU A 118 -9.81 0.25 20.56
CA GLU A 118 -10.37 -0.10 21.87
C GLU A 118 -10.35 1.10 22.82
N ALA A 119 -9.25 1.85 22.86
CA ALA A 119 -9.14 3.05 23.69
C ALA A 119 -10.18 4.13 23.31
N GLU A 120 -10.52 4.23 22.03
CA GLU A 120 -11.54 5.15 21.51
C GLU A 120 -12.95 4.55 21.41
N ASN A 121 -13.12 3.30 21.82
CA ASN A 121 -14.40 2.57 21.77
C ASN A 121 -15.05 2.57 20.37
N ARG A 122 -14.23 2.52 19.31
CA ARG A 122 -14.68 2.62 17.89
C ARG A 122 -15.40 1.37 17.38
N MET A 123 -15.34 0.27 18.13
CA MET A 123 -16.08 -0.95 17.81
C MET A 123 -17.60 -0.75 17.99
N GLN A 124 -18.02 0.20 18.85
CA GLN A 124 -19.43 0.52 19.06
C GLN A 124 -19.94 1.56 18.04
N GLU A 125 -19.11 2.56 17.73
CA GLU A 125 -19.38 3.54 16.68
C GLU A 125 -18.21 3.62 15.70
N TRP A 126 -18.37 2.95 14.55
CA TRP A 126 -17.34 2.95 13.51
C TRP A 126 -17.30 4.27 12.75
N ARG A 127 -16.52 5.20 13.31
CA ARG A 127 -16.27 6.53 12.76
C ARG A 127 -14.91 7.03 13.23
N ILE A 128 -14.10 7.45 12.27
CA ILE A 128 -12.84 8.15 12.52
C ILE A 128 -13.04 9.62 12.17
N ALA A 129 -12.62 10.52 13.05
CA ALA A 129 -12.78 11.95 12.85
C ALA A 129 -12.02 12.42 11.60
N GLY A 130 -12.65 13.26 10.77
CA GLY A 130 -12.03 13.85 9.59
C GLY A 130 -11.92 12.92 8.36
N LEU A 131 -12.34 11.66 8.45
CA LEU A 131 -12.32 10.74 7.32
C LEU A 131 -13.70 10.58 6.66
N PRO A 132 -13.77 10.67 5.32
CA PRO A 132 -15.02 10.45 4.60
C PRO A 132 -15.45 9.00 4.74
N ARG A 133 -16.76 8.79 4.93
CA ARG A 133 -17.33 7.43 5.00
C ARG A 133 -17.57 6.94 3.59
N GLN A 134 -17.24 5.67 3.33
CA GLN A 134 -17.50 5.06 2.02
C GLN A 134 -18.98 5.17 1.61
N GLN A 135 -19.90 5.10 2.57
CA GLN A 135 -21.35 5.25 2.34
C GLN A 135 -21.75 6.63 1.80
N ASN A 136 -20.97 7.67 2.13
CA ASN A 136 -21.24 9.04 1.68
C ASN A 136 -20.57 9.38 0.34
N PHE A 137 -19.83 8.45 -0.26
CA PHE A 137 -19.04 8.68 -1.48
C PHE A 137 -19.84 9.36 -2.59
N TYR A 138 -21.08 8.92 -2.86
CA TYR A 138 -21.89 9.54 -3.89
C TYR A 138 -22.22 11.01 -3.58
N ASN A 139 -22.64 11.30 -2.36
CA ASN A 139 -23.05 12.65 -1.96
C ASN A 139 -21.89 13.63 -1.83
N GLU A 140 -20.74 13.15 -1.34
CA GLU A 140 -19.56 13.98 -1.06
C GLU A 140 -18.61 14.11 -2.27
N VAL A 141 -18.51 13.08 -3.13
CA VAL A 141 -17.53 13.05 -4.22
C VAL A 141 -18.18 13.18 -5.60
N VAL A 142 -19.25 12.43 -5.87
CA VAL A 142 -19.85 12.32 -7.22
C VAL A 142 -20.83 13.45 -7.51
N LYS A 143 -21.83 13.65 -6.63
CA LYS A 143 -22.89 14.65 -6.80
C LYS A 143 -22.35 16.07 -7.01
N PRO A 144 -21.32 16.55 -6.27
CA PRO A 144 -20.81 17.91 -6.43
C PRO A 144 -20.14 18.16 -7.80
N GLN A 145 -19.67 17.14 -8.51
CA GLN A 145 -19.04 17.32 -9.83
C GLN A 145 -20.04 17.84 -10.87
N PHE A 146 -21.32 17.48 -10.72
CA PHE A 146 -22.38 17.95 -11.62
C PHE A 146 -22.79 19.41 -11.38
N ASN A 147 -22.30 20.05 -10.31
CA ASN A 147 -22.47 21.49 -10.14
C ASN A 147 -21.62 22.29 -11.14
N ASN A 148 -20.59 21.68 -11.74
CA ASN A 148 -19.83 22.28 -12.82
C ASN A 148 -20.54 22.01 -14.17
N PRO A 149 -21.06 23.04 -14.85
CA PRO A 149 -21.81 22.87 -16.10
C PRO A 149 -20.97 22.28 -17.26
N GLN A 150 -19.65 22.24 -17.14
CA GLN A 150 -18.76 21.60 -18.12
C GLN A 150 -18.70 20.06 -17.99
N ILE A 151 -19.03 19.52 -16.80
CA ILE A 151 -18.96 18.08 -16.53
C ILE A 151 -20.28 17.42 -16.90
N LYS A 152 -20.30 16.73 -18.05
CA LYS A 152 -21.50 16.05 -18.56
C LYS A 152 -21.66 14.62 -18.06
N ARG A 153 -20.55 13.95 -17.72
CA ARG A 153 -20.53 12.52 -17.34
C ARG A 153 -19.43 12.28 -16.32
N VAL A 154 -19.73 11.43 -15.34
CA VAL A 154 -18.77 10.92 -14.35
C VAL A 154 -18.81 9.40 -14.41
N PHE A 155 -17.65 8.79 -14.57
CA PHE A 155 -17.50 7.34 -14.53
C PHE A 155 -16.97 6.92 -13.16
N VAL A 156 -17.61 5.92 -12.55
CA VAL A 156 -17.15 5.33 -11.29
C VAL A 156 -16.76 3.89 -11.58
N ILE A 157 -15.51 3.55 -11.33
CA ILE A 157 -14.98 2.19 -11.46
C ILE A 157 -14.80 1.66 -10.03
N ILE A 158 -15.44 0.54 -9.74
CA ILE A 158 -15.31 -0.14 -8.44
C ILE A 158 -14.49 -1.40 -8.69
N SER A 159 -13.32 -1.46 -8.08
CA SER A 159 -12.47 -2.64 -8.07
C SER A 159 -12.67 -3.36 -6.75
N ASP A 160 -12.82 -4.69 -6.81
CA ASP A 160 -12.95 -5.51 -5.61
C ASP A 160 -11.60 -5.60 -4.87
N ALA A 161 -11.66 -5.50 -3.55
CA ALA A 161 -10.51 -5.62 -2.64
C ALA A 161 -9.25 -4.84 -3.05
N LEU A 162 -9.39 -3.69 -3.73
CA LEU A 162 -8.24 -2.88 -4.12
C LEU A 162 -7.58 -2.31 -2.87
N ARG A 163 -6.40 -2.85 -2.53
CA ARG A 163 -5.61 -2.35 -1.41
C ARG A 163 -5.07 -0.96 -1.70
N TYR A 164 -4.86 -0.19 -0.64
CA TYR A 164 -4.50 1.22 -0.73
C TYR A 164 -3.18 1.46 -1.46
N GLU A 165 -2.17 0.62 -1.24
CA GLU A 165 -0.85 0.74 -1.88
C GLU A 165 -0.91 0.61 -3.40
N VAL A 166 -1.84 -0.20 -3.91
CA VAL A 166 -2.06 -0.37 -5.35
C VAL A 166 -2.74 0.87 -5.93
N ALA A 167 -3.70 1.44 -5.20
CA ALA A 167 -4.36 2.69 -5.60
C ALA A 167 -3.38 3.88 -5.58
N GLU A 168 -2.47 3.94 -4.60
CA GLU A 168 -1.42 4.95 -4.52
C GLU A 168 -0.43 4.82 -5.70
N GLU A 169 0.01 3.60 -6.01
CA GLU A 169 0.91 3.33 -7.13
C GLU A 169 0.27 3.72 -8.47
N LEU A 170 -0.98 3.31 -8.70
CA LEU A 170 -1.73 3.68 -9.90
C LEU A 170 -1.91 5.20 -10.01
N GLY A 171 -2.25 5.86 -8.89
CA GLY A 171 -2.40 7.30 -8.84
C GLY A 171 -1.11 8.03 -9.23
N ASN A 172 0.04 7.56 -8.72
CA ASN A 172 1.35 8.10 -9.09
C ASN A 172 1.67 7.90 -10.57
N GLN A 173 1.35 6.74 -11.15
CA GLN A 173 1.54 6.49 -12.58
C GLN A 173 0.70 7.44 -13.44
N ILE A 174 -0.57 7.65 -13.09
CA ILE A 174 -1.46 8.57 -13.79
C ILE A 174 -0.93 10.00 -13.70
N ASN A 175 -0.53 10.44 -12.51
CA ASN A 175 0.00 11.78 -12.26
C ASN A 175 1.36 12.05 -12.90
N THR A 176 2.12 11.00 -13.23
CA THR A 176 3.36 11.14 -14.00
C THR A 176 3.06 11.39 -15.49
N GLY A 177 1.87 11.00 -15.97
CA GLY A 177 1.39 11.36 -17.29
C GLY A 177 0.97 12.83 -17.36
N GLU A 178 1.14 13.45 -18.53
CA GLU A 178 0.85 14.89 -18.71
C GLU A 178 -0.65 15.20 -18.86
N THR A 179 -1.48 14.18 -19.12
CA THR A 179 -2.87 14.38 -19.59
C THR A 179 -3.92 14.24 -18.49
N LEU A 180 -3.62 13.53 -17.41
CA LEU A 180 -4.60 13.11 -16.42
C LEU A 180 -4.11 13.43 -15.01
N TYR A 181 -5.03 13.85 -14.16
CA TYR A 181 -4.79 14.09 -12.74
C TYR A 181 -5.58 13.07 -11.91
N CYS A 182 -4.88 12.41 -10.97
CA CYS A 182 -5.44 11.47 -10.03
C CYS A 182 -5.24 11.97 -8.60
N ARG A 183 -6.31 11.95 -7.80
CA ARG A 183 -6.25 12.15 -6.36
C ARG A 183 -6.64 10.86 -5.65
N THR A 184 -5.72 10.30 -4.89
CA THR A 184 -5.99 9.13 -4.06
C THR A 184 -6.65 9.58 -2.76
N ALA A 185 -7.75 8.93 -2.39
CA ALA A 185 -8.40 9.10 -1.11
C ALA A 185 -8.81 7.72 -0.58
N PHE A 186 -8.53 7.47 0.70
CA PHE A 186 -8.88 6.21 1.34
C PHE A 186 -10.00 6.45 2.35
N PRO A 187 -11.27 6.26 1.96
CA PRO A 187 -12.39 6.41 2.86
C PRO A 187 -12.42 5.24 3.85
N VAL A 188 -12.94 5.50 5.04
CA VAL A 188 -13.13 4.44 6.03
C VAL A 188 -14.30 3.57 5.55
N GLY A 189 -13.99 2.30 5.27
CA GLY A 189 -14.94 1.25 4.89
C GLY A 189 -15.78 0.74 6.07
N ARG A 190 -16.52 -0.36 5.88
CA ARG A 190 -17.26 -1.00 6.98
C ARG A 190 -16.33 -1.92 7.80
N VAL A 191 -16.58 -2.05 9.10
CA VAL A 191 -15.82 -2.95 10.02
C VAL A 191 -15.68 -4.37 9.46
N THR A 192 -16.72 -4.86 8.78
CA THR A 192 -16.77 -6.18 8.15
C THR A 192 -15.78 -6.40 7.00
N GLN A 193 -15.11 -5.35 6.49
CA GLN A 193 -14.05 -5.51 5.50
C GLN A 193 -12.67 -5.79 6.11
N LEU A 194 -12.51 -5.61 7.44
CA LEU A 194 -11.25 -5.84 8.15
C LEU A 194 -11.23 -7.14 8.96
N TYR A 195 -12.39 -7.75 9.19
CA TYR A 195 -12.50 -9.09 9.79
C TYR A 195 -13.02 -10.07 8.73
N PRO A 196 -12.35 -11.22 8.48
CA PRO A 196 -13.01 -12.30 7.76
C PRO A 196 -14.27 -12.66 8.55
N ALA A 197 -15.39 -12.80 7.85
CA ALA A 197 -16.70 -13.06 8.44
C ALA A 197 -16.68 -14.33 9.32
N GLY A 198 -16.31 -14.17 10.58
CA GLY A 198 -16.48 -15.15 11.64
C GLY A 198 -17.87 -14.97 12.22
N ASN A 199 -18.72 -15.98 12.01
CA ASN A 199 -20.08 -16.16 12.53
C ASN A 199 -20.44 -15.27 13.73
N GLY A 200 -21.17 -14.20 13.46
CA GLY A 200 -21.73 -13.31 14.48
C GLY A 200 -22.67 -12.34 13.80
N GLY A 201 -23.88 -12.81 13.49
CA GLY A 201 -24.92 -11.97 12.91
C GLY A 201 -25.26 -10.81 13.83
N ILE A 202 -25.00 -9.59 13.36
CA ILE A 202 -25.70 -8.41 13.84
C ILE A 202 -26.33 -7.80 12.59
N ALA A 203 -27.64 -8.03 12.47
CA ALA A 203 -28.47 -7.47 11.42
C ALA A 203 -28.39 -5.94 11.48
N ALA A 204 -28.01 -5.33 10.36
CA ALA A 204 -28.17 -3.91 10.15
C ALA A 204 -29.67 -3.60 10.09
N THR A 205 -30.12 -2.68 10.95
CA THR A 205 -31.25 -1.80 10.65
C THR A 205 -30.70 -0.40 10.49
#